data_AF-A0A851PBM1-F1
#
_entry.id   AF-A0A851PBM1-F1
#
_cell.length_a   1.000
_cell.length_b   1.000
_cell.length_c   1.000
_cell.angle_alpha   90.00
_cell.angle_beta   90.00
_cell.angle_gamma   90.00
#
_symmetry.space_group_name_H-M   'P 1'
#
loop_
_entity.id
_entity.type
_entity.pdbx_description
1 polymer ?
#
loop_
_entity_poly.entity_id
_entity_poly.type
_entity_poly.pdbx_seq_one_letter_code
_entity_poly.pdbx_strand_id
1 'polypeptide(L)' 'MGILCFILIFTSLLAHGNTHGPDSCNHKRGLCRMGNCIPGEYLTQYCFEPIILCCKS' A
#
# COMPACT_ATOMS: atom_id res chain seq x y z
N MET A 1 0.57 35.85 -1.64
CA MET A 1 -0.34 34.71 -1.86
C MET A 1 0.30 33.53 -2.63
N GLY A 2 1.57 33.57 -3.04
CA GLY A 2 2.19 32.44 -3.77
C GLY A 2 2.64 31.29 -2.87
N ILE A 3 3.22 31.60 -1.71
CA ILE A 3 3.83 30.61 -0.81
C ILE A 3 2.82 29.62 -0.24
N LEU A 4 1.60 30.08 0.08
CA LEU A 4 0.53 29.21 0.58
C LEU A 4 0.14 28.13 -0.43
N CYS A 5 0.07 28.48 -1.72
CA CYS A 5 -0.21 27.51 -2.79
C CYS A 5 0.88 26.45 -2.89
N PHE A 6 2.16 26.84 -2.80
CA PHE A 6 3.25 25.86 -2.82
C PHE A 6 3.13 24.88 -1.65
N ILE A 7 2.90 25.37 -0.43
CA ILE A 7 2.73 24.51 0.76
C ILE A 7 1.58 23.51 0.55
N LEU A 8 0.42 23.96 0.05
CA LEU A 8 -0.74 23.10 -0.23
C LEU A 8 -0.48 22.05 -1.32
N ILE A 9 0.29 22.41 -2.35
CA ILE A 9 0.70 21.47 -3.40
C ILE A 9 1.63 20.40 -2.79
N PHE A 10 2.63 20.80 -2.02
CA PHE A 10 3.56 19.87 -1.38
C PHE A 10 2.87 18.94 -0.38
N THR A 11 1.94 19.44 0.44
CA THR A 11 1.20 18.58 1.38
C THR A 11 0.25 17.63 0.68
N SER A 12 -0.37 18.04 -0.44
CA SER A 12 -1.20 17.16 -1.26
C SER A 12 -0.36 16.05 -1.92
N LEU A 13 0.82 16.37 -2.43
CA LEU A 13 1.75 15.37 -2.99
C LEU A 13 2.28 14.41 -1.93
N LEU A 14 2.61 14.91 -0.73
CA LEU A 14 3.03 14.08 0.41
C LEU A 14 1.90 13.19 0.94
N ALA A 15 0.65 13.67 0.92
CA ALA A 15 -0.52 12.90 1.33
C ALA A 15 -1.02 11.92 0.25
N HIS A 16 -0.82 12.25 -1.03
CA HIS A 16 -1.23 11.42 -2.17
C HIS A 16 -0.17 10.40 -2.57
N GLY A 17 1.07 10.56 -2.10
CA GLY A 17 1.94 9.43 -1.86
C GLY A 17 1.27 8.59 -0.77
N ASN A 18 0.43 7.63 -1.18
CA ASN A 18 -0.17 6.61 -0.33
C ASN A 18 0.96 5.83 0.38
N THR A 19 1.55 6.42 1.41
CA THR A 19 2.43 5.77 2.39
C THR A 19 1.64 4.87 3.31
N HIS A 20 0.30 4.97 3.24
CA HIS A 20 -0.58 3.84 3.43
C HIS A 20 -0.35 2.84 2.29
N GLY A 21 0.81 2.19 2.36
CA GLY A 21 0.88 0.81 1.95
C GLY A 21 -0.20 0.01 2.68
N PRO A 22 -0.41 -1.25 2.32
CA PRO A 22 -1.42 -2.15 2.85
C PRO A 22 -1.12 -2.51 4.32
N ASP A 23 -1.03 -1.55 5.23
CA ASP A 23 -0.96 -1.81 6.66
C ASP A 23 -2.08 -2.79 7.06
N SER A 24 -3.21 -2.75 6.33
CA SER A 24 -4.28 -3.75 6.40
C SER A 24 -3.81 -5.21 6.24
N CYS A 25 -2.83 -5.51 5.39
CA CYS A 25 -2.34 -6.87 5.16
C CYS A 25 -1.70 -7.45 6.42
N ASN A 26 -0.68 -6.77 6.94
CA ASN A 26 0.00 -7.18 8.17
C ASN A 26 -0.96 -7.15 9.37
N HIS A 27 -1.84 -6.14 9.44
CA HIS A 27 -2.85 -6.04 10.51
C HIS A 27 -3.87 -7.19 10.50
N LYS A 28 -4.16 -7.76 9.32
CA LYS A 28 -5.04 -8.93 9.14
C LYS A 28 -4.30 -10.27 9.25
N ARG A 29 -3.06 -10.27 9.75
CA ARG A 29 -2.14 -11.43 9.81
C ARG A 29 -1.80 -12.02 8.42
N GLY A 30 -1.92 -11.22 7.37
CA GLY A 30 -1.41 -11.56 6.04
C GLY A 30 0.06 -11.17 5.90
N LEU A 31 0.72 -11.72 4.88
CA LEU A 31 2.10 -11.43 4.51
C LEU A 31 2.14 -10.92 3.07
N CYS A 32 2.90 -9.86 2.84
CA CYS A 32 3.13 -9.35 1.48
C CYS A 32 4.15 -10.23 0.76
N ARG A 33 3.79 -10.76 -0.41
CA ARG A 33 4.66 -11.57 -1.27
C ARG A 33 4.72 -10.99 -2.68
N MET A 34 5.91 -11.04 -3.26
CA MET A 34 6.14 -10.65 -4.65
C MET A 34 5.66 -11.78 -5.59
N GLY A 35 4.84 -11.44 -6.58
CA GLY A 35 4.51 -12.34 -7.68
C GLY A 35 3.42 -13.38 -7.41
N ASN A 36 3.55 -14.26 -6.39
CA ASN A 36 2.50 -15.23 -6.05
C ASN A 36 2.49 -15.61 -4.56
N CYS A 37 1.34 -16.12 -4.09
CA CYS A 37 1.21 -16.74 -2.77
C CYS A 37 1.81 -18.15 -2.74
N ILE A 38 2.29 -18.58 -1.58
CA ILE A 38 2.77 -19.97 -1.43
C ILE A 38 1.59 -20.94 -1.33
N PRO A 39 1.76 -22.22 -1.69
CA PRO A 39 0.71 -23.22 -1.53
C PRO A 39 0.17 -23.26 -0.10
N GLY A 40 -1.15 -23.15 0.05
CA GLY A 40 -1.83 -23.07 1.35
C GLY A 40 -2.20 -21.65 1.79
N GLU A 41 -1.68 -20.61 1.13
CA GLU A 41 -2.14 -19.23 1.30
C GLU A 41 -3.09 -18.81 0.17
N TYR A 42 -3.98 -17.85 0.44
CA TYR A 42 -4.88 -17.24 -0.54
C TYR A 42 -4.62 -15.73 -0.68
N LEU A 43 -4.83 -15.22 -1.89
CA LEU A 43 -4.77 -13.79 -2.20
C LEU A 43 -5.97 -13.07 -1.59
N THR A 44 -5.72 -12.02 -0.82
CA THR A 44 -6.78 -11.20 -0.19
C THR A 44 -6.89 -9.81 -0.78
N GLN A 45 -5.76 -9.19 -1.09
CA GLN A 45 -5.64 -7.82 -1.62
C GLN A 45 -4.23 -7.64 -2.20
N TYR A 46 -3.95 -6.47 -2.77
CA TYR A 46 -2.60 -6.10 -3.19
C TYR A 46 -1.91 -5.27 -2.12
N CYS A 47 -0.64 -5.58 -1.90
CA CYS A 47 0.25 -4.76 -1.11
C CYS A 47 0.86 -3.61 -1.92
N PHE A 48 1.10 -3.86 -3.19
CA PHE A 48 1.46 -2.83 -4.14
C PHE A 48 0.92 -3.30 -5.47
N GLU A 49 -0.16 -2.68 -5.91
CA GLU A 49 -0.86 -3.10 -7.10
C GLU A 49 0.03 -2.89 -8.33
N PRO A 50 0.11 -3.84 -9.28
CA PRO A 50 -0.38 -5.24 -9.26
C PRO A 50 0.69 -6.28 -8.82
N ILE A 51 1.85 -5.83 -8.35
CA ILE A 51 3.08 -6.65 -8.31
C ILE A 51 3.26 -7.37 -6.97
N ILE A 52 2.90 -6.73 -5.86
CA ILE A 52 3.05 -7.29 -4.51
C ILE A 52 1.66 -7.66 -4.00
N LEU A 53 1.49 -8.93 -3.68
CA LEU A 53 0.25 -9.56 -3.25
C LEU A 53 0.19 -9.67 -1.73
N CYS A 54 -0.98 -9.51 -1.14
CA CYS A 54 -1.23 -9.84 0.26
C CYS A 54 -1.78 -11.26 0.38
N CYS A 55 -0.95 -12.16 0.88
CA CYS A 55 -1.25 -13.57 1.04
C CYS A 55 -1.60 -13.89 2.49
N LYS A 56 -2.63 -14.69 2.71
CA LYS A 56 -3.08 -15.09 4.05
C LYS A 56 -3.24 -16.61 4.12
N SER A 57 -2.84 -17.21 5.24
CA SER A 57 -3.01 -18.64 5.49
C SER A 57 -4.43 -19.00 5.90
#